data_AF-A0A7Y3AVP0-F1
#
_entry.id   AF-A0A7Y3AVP0-F1
#
_cell.length_a   1.000
_cell.length_b   1.000
_cell.length_c   1.000
_cell.angle_alpha   90.00
_cell.angle_beta   90.00
_cell.angle_gamma   90.00
#
_symmetry.space_group_name_H-M   'P 1'
#
loop_
_entity.id
_entity.type
_entity.pdbx_description
1 polymer ?
#
loop_
_entity_poly.entity_id
_entity_poly.type
_entity_poly.pdbx_seq_one_letter_code
_entity_poly.pdbx_strand_id
1 'polypeptide(L)'
;MLARVADNLFWMGRYIERSEHIARYLSVNYFSSLDAPNDLSQSRPFVLRSMVFMVGEPQADKSMDIIEEEVLFNIGLNPESAYSILNNVKNARENANSARDLISTGLYE
;
A
#
# COMPACT_ATOMS: atom_id res chain seq x y z
N MET A 1 12.21 18.77 -20.91
CA MET A 1 11.53 17.51 -21.27
C MET A 1 12.16 16.29 -20.60
N LEU A 2 13.48 16.06 -20.72
CA LEU A 2 14.17 14.92 -20.08
C LEU A 2 13.99 14.83 -18.54
N ALA A 3 14.02 15.95 -17.83
CA ALA A 3 13.83 15.96 -16.37
C ALA A 3 12.44 15.43 -15.93
N ARG A 4 11.38 15.72 -16.70
CA ARG A 4 10.02 15.25 -16.39
C ARG A 4 9.88 13.74 -16.61
N VAL A 5 10.50 13.23 -17.67
CA VAL A 5 10.54 11.80 -17.95
C VAL A 5 11.25 11.04 -16.83
N ALA A 6 12.41 11.54 -16.39
CA ALA A 6 13.15 10.93 -15.30
C ALA A 6 12.34 10.92 -13.98
N ASP A 7 11.65 12.02 -13.69
CA ASP A 7 10.75 12.13 -12.53
C ASP A 7 9.59 11.12 -12.61
N ASN A 8 8.94 11.00 -13.78
CA ASN A 8 7.87 10.01 -13.99
C ASN A 8 8.36 8.58 -13.79
N LEU A 9 9.52 8.22 -14.36
CA LEU A 9 10.09 6.87 -14.20
C LEU A 9 10.47 6.58 -12.75
N PHE A 10 11.04 7.56 -12.05
CA PHE A 10 11.35 7.45 -10.62
C PHE A 10 10.09 7.17 -9.81
N TRP A 11 9.06 8.02 -9.95
CA TRP A 11 7.83 7.86 -9.19
C TRP A 11 7.04 6.61 -9.56
N MET A 12 7.02 6.21 -10.83
CA MET A 12 6.46 4.93 -11.28
C MET A 12 7.07 3.77 -10.48
N GLY A 13 8.41 3.67 -10.45
CA GLY A 13 9.10 2.62 -9.71
C GLY A 13 8.78 2.64 -8.22
N ARG A 14 8.77 3.82 -7.60
CA ARG A 14 8.44 3.98 -6.17
C ARG A 14 7.00 3.57 -5.85
N TYR A 15 6.04 3.88 -6.71
CA TYR A 15 4.65 3.46 -6.51
C TYR A 15 4.46 1.95 -6.69
N ILE A 16 5.17 1.32 -7.63
CA ILE A 16 5.15 -0.14 -7.80
C ILE A 16 5.73 -0.82 -6.55
N GLU A 17 6.92 -0.41 -6.12
CA GLU A 17 7.59 -0.95 -4.92
C GLU A 17 6.70 -0.79 -3.68
N ARG A 18 6.10 0.38 -3.48
CA ARG A 18 5.21 0.63 -2.36
C ARG A 18 3.95 -0.24 -2.41
N SER A 19 3.34 -0.40 -3.58
CA SER A 19 2.16 -1.27 -3.76
C SER A 19 2.47 -2.71 -3.39
N GLU A 20 3.59 -3.23 -3.89
CA GLU A 20 4.03 -4.60 -3.66
C GLU A 20 4.41 -4.84 -2.19
N HIS A 21 5.13 -3.90 -1.58
CA HIS A 21 5.49 -3.96 -0.16
C HIS A 21 4.26 -3.94 0.75
N ILE A 22 3.30 -3.04 0.48
CA ILE A 22 2.05 -2.95 1.26
C ILE A 22 1.24 -4.24 1.11
N ALA A 23 1.04 -4.74 -0.11
CA ALA A 23 0.28 -5.96 -0.37
C ALA A 23 0.87 -7.19 0.32
N ARG A 24 2.20 -7.35 0.24
CA ARG A 24 2.93 -8.44 0.90
C ARG A 24 2.81 -8.33 2.42
N TYR A 25 3.10 -7.16 2.98
CA TYR A 25 3.04 -6.97 4.42
C TYR A 25 1.62 -7.22 4.94
N LEU A 26 0.60 -6.66 4.26
CA LEU A 26 -0.79 -6.82 4.66
C LEU A 26 -1.21 -8.30 4.68
N SER A 27 -0.93 -9.04 3.62
CA SER A 27 -1.29 -10.46 3.53
C SER A 27 -0.55 -11.31 4.56
N VAL A 28 0.78 -11.18 4.64
CA VAL A 28 1.59 -11.95 5.61
C VAL A 28 1.17 -11.63 7.02
N ASN A 29 1.03 -10.35 7.38
CA ASN A 29 0.71 -9.95 8.75
C ASN A 29 -0.72 -10.36 9.14
N TYR A 30 -1.67 -10.27 8.21
CA TYR A 30 -3.04 -10.72 8.43
C TYR A 30 -3.10 -12.23 8.71
N PHE A 31 -2.62 -13.06 7.78
CA PHE A 31 -2.69 -14.51 7.96
C PHE A 31 -1.82 -15.01 9.12
N SER A 32 -0.61 -14.47 9.29
CA SER A 32 0.26 -14.87 10.41
C SER A 32 -0.36 -14.55 11.77
N SER A 33 -1.19 -13.51 11.87
CA SER A 33 -1.87 -13.17 13.12
C SER A 33 -2.96 -14.18 13.51
N LEU A 34 -3.58 -14.86 12.53
CA LEU A 34 -4.64 -15.83 12.79
C LEU A 34 -4.08 -17.10 13.45
N ASP A 35 -2.85 -17.49 13.09
CA ASP A 35 -2.17 -18.69 13.60
C ASP A 35 -1.09 -18.37 14.64
N ALA A 36 -1.03 -17.13 15.14
CA ALA A 36 0.07 -16.71 16.01
C ALA A 36 0.05 -17.45 17.36
N PRO A 37 1.21 -17.84 17.93
CA PRO A 37 1.25 -18.64 19.17
C PRO A 37 1.04 -17.82 20.46
N ASN A 38 0.98 -16.50 20.38
CA ASN A 38 0.87 -15.60 21.54
C ASN A 38 -0.32 -14.64 21.41
N ASP A 39 -0.91 -14.28 22.55
CA ASP A 39 -2.14 -13.47 22.63
C ASP A 39 -1.99 -12.08 21.99
N LEU A 40 -0.82 -11.46 22.10
CA LEU A 40 -0.58 -10.12 21.54
C LEU A 40 -0.61 -10.14 20.02
N SER A 41 0.02 -11.14 19.40
CA SER A 41 0.07 -11.30 17.94
C SER A 41 -1.27 -11.77 17.36
N GLN A 42 -2.14 -12.40 18.16
CA GLN A 42 -3.53 -12.71 17.76
C GLN A 42 -4.50 -11.52 17.97
N SER A 43 -4.11 -10.51 18.76
CA SER A 43 -4.96 -9.37 19.07
C SER A 43 -5.28 -8.57 17.79
N ARG A 44 -6.55 -8.65 17.34
CA ARG A 44 -7.02 -7.92 16.15
C ARG A 44 -6.73 -6.41 16.22
N PRO A 45 -7.02 -5.70 17.32
CA PRO A 45 -6.70 -4.28 17.41
C PRO A 45 -5.19 -3.98 17.29
N PHE A 46 -4.33 -4.83 17.86
CA PHE A 46 -2.88 -4.64 17.75
C PHE A 46 -2.40 -4.81 16.30
N VAL A 47 -2.84 -5.89 15.66
CA VAL A 47 -2.49 -6.23 14.28
C VAL A 47 -2.97 -5.15 13.31
N LEU A 48 -4.24 -4.76 13.39
CA LEU A 48 -4.80 -3.71 12.54
C LEU A 48 -4.08 -2.38 12.73
N ARG A 49 -3.79 -1.97 13.97
CA ARG A 49 -3.01 -0.73 14.22
C ARG A 49 -1.59 -0.80 13.66
N SER A 50 -0.96 -1.97 13.67
CA SER A 50 0.35 -2.16 13.04
C SER A 50 0.29 -1.97 11.52
N MET A 51 -0.81 -2.41 10.87
CA MET A 51 -1.04 -2.20 9.44
C MET A 51 -1.27 -0.72 9.11
N VAL A 52 -2.08 -0.02 9.90
CA VAL A 52 -2.31 1.43 9.71
C VAL A 52 -1.02 2.23 9.97
N PHE A 53 -0.23 1.84 10.98
CA PHE A 53 1.08 2.43 11.23
C PHE A 53 2.03 2.27 10.03
N MET A 54 2.06 1.08 9.42
CA MET A 54 2.93 0.79 8.27
C MET A 54 2.68 1.72 7.08
N VAL A 55 1.41 2.05 6.81
CA VAL A 55 1.06 2.95 5.69
C VAL A 55 1.31 4.43 6.00
N GLY A 56 1.66 4.77 7.24
CA GLY A 56 2.03 6.12 7.67
C GLY A 56 0.91 6.88 8.37
N GLU A 57 -0.16 6.21 8.81
CA GLU A 57 -1.31 6.82 9.48
C GLU A 57 -1.43 6.34 10.94
N PRO A 58 -0.44 6.59 11.81
CA PRO A 58 -0.46 6.08 13.17
C PRO A 58 -1.71 6.58 13.92
N GLN A 59 -2.59 5.66 14.33
CA GLN A 59 -3.74 6.02 15.15
C GLN A 59 -3.26 6.32 16.57
N ALA A 60 -3.18 7.60 16.91
CA ALA A 60 -2.67 8.08 18.20
C ALA A 60 -3.57 7.68 19.38
N ASP A 61 -4.88 7.62 19.15
CA ASP A 61 -5.85 7.22 20.16
C ASP A 61 -6.15 5.71 20.09
N LYS A 62 -5.68 5.01 21.12
CA LYS A 62 -5.91 3.57 21.28
C LYS A 62 -7.30 3.22 21.82
N SER A 63 -8.07 4.22 22.26
CA SER A 63 -9.44 4.03 22.76
C SER A 63 -10.48 4.04 21.64
N MET A 64 -10.15 4.57 20.45
CA MET A 64 -11.02 4.46 19.28
C MET A 64 -11.12 3.02 18.80
N ASP A 65 -12.34 2.56 18.55
CA ASP A 65 -12.56 1.26 17.91
C ASP A 65 -11.95 1.24 16.51
N ILE A 66 -11.37 0.09 16.15
CA ILE A 66 -10.75 -0.14 14.85
C ILE A 66 -11.49 -1.26 14.14
N ILE A 67 -12.11 -0.93 13.01
CA ILE A 67 -12.93 -1.86 12.24
C ILE A 67 -12.05 -2.50 11.16
N GLU A 68 -11.99 -3.83 11.16
CA GLU A 68 -11.14 -4.58 10.24
C GLU A 68 -11.44 -4.27 8.77
N GLU A 69 -12.72 -4.28 8.40
CA GLU A 69 -13.18 -3.99 7.04
C GLU A 69 -12.70 -2.62 6.57
N GLU A 70 -12.84 -1.58 7.40
CA GLU A 70 -12.40 -0.22 7.08
C GLU A 70 -10.89 -0.15 6.89
N VAL A 71 -10.10 -0.80 7.76
CA VAL A 71 -8.64 -0.81 7.65
C VAL A 71 -8.20 -1.50 6.36
N LEU A 72 -8.74 -2.68 6.07
CA LEU A 72 -8.40 -3.44 4.87
C LEU A 72 -8.84 -2.70 3.60
N PHE A 73 -10.03 -2.09 3.61
CA PHE A 73 -10.52 -1.27 2.51
C PHE A 73 -9.64 -0.04 2.29
N ASN A 74 -9.30 0.70 3.35
CA ASN A 74 -8.49 1.92 3.28
C ASN A 74 -7.07 1.67 2.76
N ILE A 75 -6.46 0.54 3.14
CA ILE A 75 -5.13 0.15 2.67
C ILE A 75 -5.20 -0.47 1.26
N GLY A 76 -6.23 -1.25 0.96
CA GLY A 76 -6.32 -1.99 -0.30
C GLY A 76 -6.93 -1.19 -1.45
N LEU A 77 -8.18 -0.76 -1.27
CA LEU A 77 -9.10 -0.42 -2.36
C LEU A 77 -9.72 0.97 -2.28
N ASN A 78 -9.50 1.74 -1.21
CA ASN A 78 -10.08 3.06 -1.07
C ASN A 78 -9.45 4.05 -2.09
N PRO A 79 -10.24 4.60 -3.03
CA PRO A 79 -9.74 5.55 -4.03
C PRO A 79 -9.39 6.93 -3.43
N GLU A 80 -9.98 7.28 -2.28
CA GLU A 80 -9.74 8.55 -1.59
C GLU A 80 -8.48 8.49 -0.69
N SER A 81 -7.99 7.28 -0.41
CA SER A 81 -6.79 7.07 0.39
C SER A 81 -5.54 7.18 -0.48
N ALA A 82 -4.71 8.18 -0.20
CA ALA A 82 -3.47 8.41 -0.95
C ALA A 82 -2.49 7.22 -0.86
N TYR A 83 -2.49 6.49 0.25
CA TYR A 83 -1.60 5.37 0.51
C TYR A 83 -2.13 4.03 0.01
N SER A 84 -3.38 3.96 -0.47
CA SER A 84 -3.99 2.69 -0.87
C SER A 84 -3.22 2.04 -2.01
N ILE A 85 -3.21 0.71 -2.05
CA ILE A 85 -2.62 -0.06 -3.15
C ILE A 85 -3.24 0.38 -4.47
N LEU A 86 -4.57 0.55 -4.51
CA LEU A 86 -5.28 1.04 -5.70
C LEU A 86 -4.72 2.37 -6.20
N ASN A 87 -4.56 3.36 -5.32
CA ASN A 87 -4.09 4.69 -5.73
C ASN A 87 -2.61 4.68 -6.13
N ASN A 88 -1.76 3.90 -5.44
CA ASN A 88 -0.36 3.73 -5.83
C ASN A 88 -0.26 3.10 -7.24
N VAL A 89 -1.03 2.05 -7.53
CA VAL A 89 -1.04 1.41 -8.86
C VAL A 89 -1.55 2.39 -9.93
N LYS A 90 -2.59 3.17 -9.63
CA LYS A 90 -3.10 4.21 -10.53
C LYS A 90 -2.01 5.23 -10.86
N ASN A 91 -1.32 5.77 -9.85
CA ASN A 91 -0.24 6.74 -10.03
C ASN A 91 0.95 6.13 -10.81
N ALA A 92 1.29 4.86 -10.55
CA ALA A 92 2.31 4.15 -11.33
C ALA A 92 1.93 4.09 -12.82
N ARG A 93 0.67 3.76 -13.13
CA ARG A 93 0.17 3.67 -14.51
C ARG A 93 0.13 5.02 -15.20
N GLU A 94 -0.27 6.08 -14.51
CA GLU A 94 -0.25 7.45 -15.06
C GLU A 94 1.18 7.92 -15.40
N ASN A 95 2.15 7.59 -14.52
CA ASN A 95 3.56 7.86 -14.77
C ASN A 95 4.12 7.02 -15.94
N ALA A 96 3.72 5.75 -16.04
CA ALA A 96 4.08 4.87 -17.15
C ALA A 96 3.54 5.39 -18.49
N ASN A 97 2.27 5.82 -18.54
CA ASN A 97 1.66 6.43 -19.72
C ASN A 97 2.45 7.64 -20.23
N SER A 98 2.90 8.48 -19.29
CA SER A 98 3.65 9.69 -19.60
C SER A 98 5.09 9.41 -20.08
N ALA A 99 5.59 8.18 -19.89
CA ALA A 99 6.91 7.73 -20.32
C ALA A 99 6.83 6.55 -21.32
N ARG A 100 5.69 6.35 -21.99
CA ARG A 100 5.39 5.16 -22.79
C ARG A 100 6.43 4.85 -23.87
N ASP A 101 6.99 5.88 -24.50
CA ASP A 101 7.97 5.77 -25.58
C ASP A 101 9.35 5.28 -25.11
N LEU A 102 9.57 5.20 -23.79
CA LEU A 102 10.86 4.89 -23.18
C LEU A 102 10.87 3.59 -22.38
N ILE A 103 9.69 2.98 -22.20
CA ILE A 103 9.52 1.70 -21.52
C ILE A 103 9.19 0.61 -22.53
N SER A 104 9.71 -0.60 -22.30
CA SER A 104 9.41 -1.74 -23.16
C SER A 104 7.92 -2.09 -23.09
N THR A 105 7.39 -2.67 -24.16
CA THR A 105 5.99 -3.13 -24.19
C THR A 105 5.71 -4.14 -23.08
N GLY A 106 6.63 -5.08 -22.83
CA GLY A 106 6.45 -6.07 -21.76
C GLY A 106 6.56 -5.52 -20.33
N LEU A 107 7.10 -4.31 -20.14
CA LEU A 107 7.04 -3.63 -18.83
C LEU A 107 5.72 -2.87 -18.64
N TYR A 108 5.10 -2.44 -19.75
CA TYR A 108 3.90 -1.61 -19.75
C TYR A 108 2.60 -2.43 -19.71
N GLU A 109 2.59 -3.59 -20.36
CA GLU A 109 1.48 -4.56 -20.37
C GLU A 109 1.40 -5.34 -19.04
#